data_AF-A0A163JPC9-F1
#
_entry.id   AF-A0A163JPC9-F1
#
_cell.length_a   1.000
_cell.length_b   1.000
_cell.length_c   1.000
_cell.angle_alpha   90.00
_cell.angle_beta   90.00
_cell.angle_gamma   90.00
#
_symmetry.space_group_name_H-M   'P 1'
#
loop_
_entity.id
_entity.type
_entity.pdbx_description
1 polymer ?
#
loop_
_entity_poly.entity_id
_entity_poly.type
_entity_poly.pdbx_seq_one_letter_code
_entity_poly.pdbx_strand_id
1 'polypeptide(L)'
;MVWFFRKNDTDDTHDQERLHQEASHDSPYAPKEQDEDLPMDIGTLQDIFSFSFIRGRPIMNFLLAIVWSIGLPILLYHLLLPHIGQVLAMIAASSPPLVIVIIRILKEKTVDILGIVAGLSFLISGIISIAEPDEKTSAICESIVPLLVGVFCLVSLIPFRVGTFESRPLIYQMANQIMPRQEEDETLTHYDDQRTSATKTKRQKLDYLYTHLGRFRRDMRVMTACWGVTLVVTFIIKVIVVMTNTDTSHAETVGYIVFGLATGLMIVFTWLYTKVVKRHVTDTTKEGLHNATWGVQSFGNTFVFTGNVLDMVCVQVDTSSISDDLRGDHTPELFDVWLNIANPATGCQKLIEIDDERRLRGFYDKRMSQEVPGDALGDEFKGYVFRISGGNDKQGFPMKQGVLLPHRVRLLLSKGHSCYRPRRTGERKRKSVRGCIVSSDLAVLSLVVVKQGEQDIPGLTDIAVPKRLGPKRASKIRKFFNLSHADDVRKYVIRREVQPKNPEKKPYTKAPKIQRLVTPATLQRKRHRVAIKRRRAEASKEAEAEYKQLLAKRVKETKDKKLERRRTSSMQKSASA
;
A
#
# COMPACT_ATOMS: atom_id res chain seq x y z
N MET A 1 57.62 -17.47 -36.23
CA MET A 1 57.32 -18.88 -36.56
C MET A 1 56.18 -19.32 -35.67
N VAL A 2 55.04 -19.66 -36.29
CA VAL A 2 53.81 -20.16 -35.66
C VAL A 2 54.10 -21.45 -34.89
N TRP A 3 53.64 -21.61 -33.64
CA TRP A 3 53.30 -22.92 -33.08
C TRP A 3 52.19 -22.83 -32.01
N PHE A 4 51.04 -23.39 -32.40
CA PHE A 4 49.91 -23.96 -31.67
C PHE A 4 49.94 -24.03 -30.13
N PHE A 5 48.90 -23.49 -29.50
CA PHE A 5 48.20 -24.16 -28.40
C PHE A 5 46.69 -24.02 -28.60
N ARG A 6 46.09 -25.09 -29.13
CA ARG A 6 44.65 -25.32 -29.25
C ARG A 6 44.12 -25.58 -27.84
N LYS A 7 43.33 -24.67 -27.29
CA LYS A 7 42.61 -24.87 -26.03
C LYS A 7 41.30 -25.60 -26.37
N ASN A 8 41.09 -26.77 -25.78
CA ASN A 8 39.86 -27.54 -25.95
C ASN A 8 38.71 -26.81 -25.23
N ASP A 9 37.67 -26.44 -25.98
CA ASP A 9 36.46 -25.75 -25.50
C ASP A 9 35.44 -26.70 -24.84
N THR A 10 35.82 -27.95 -24.52
CA THR A 10 34.92 -28.98 -23.99
C THR A 10 34.97 -29.17 -22.47
N ASP A 11 35.96 -28.59 -21.77
CA ASP A 11 36.08 -28.72 -20.30
C ASP A 11 35.29 -27.64 -19.53
N ASP A 12 35.00 -26.48 -20.14
CA ASP A 12 34.30 -25.38 -19.47
C ASP A 12 32.80 -25.66 -19.26
N THR A 13 32.21 -26.63 -19.97
CA THR A 13 30.79 -27.00 -19.82
C THR A 13 30.53 -27.91 -18.62
N HIS A 14 31.44 -28.85 -18.33
CA HIS A 14 31.28 -29.76 -17.19
C HIS A 14 31.58 -29.10 -15.84
N ASP A 15 32.45 -28.07 -15.82
CA ASP A 15 32.69 -27.27 -14.62
C ASP A 15 31.55 -26.28 -14.34
N GLN A 16 30.84 -25.80 -15.37
CA GLN A 16 29.64 -24.99 -15.18
C GLN A 16 28.43 -25.81 -14.71
N GLU A 17 28.26 -27.05 -15.17
CA GLU A 17 27.21 -27.94 -14.69
C GLU A 17 27.44 -28.39 -13.24
N ARG A 18 28.68 -28.68 -12.84
CA ARG A 18 29.02 -28.98 -11.42
C ARG A 18 28.81 -27.79 -10.49
N LEU A 19 29.17 -26.57 -10.92
CA LEU A 19 28.89 -25.35 -10.15
C LEU A 19 27.39 -25.01 -10.08
N HIS A 20 26.60 -25.45 -11.06
CA HIS A 20 25.14 -25.33 -11.01
C HIS A 20 24.48 -26.38 -10.11
N GLN A 21 25.04 -27.59 -10.01
CA GLN A 21 24.54 -28.66 -9.12
C GLN A 21 24.93 -28.47 -7.64
N GLU A 22 26.11 -27.92 -7.34
CA GLU A 22 26.47 -27.58 -5.95
C GLU A 22 25.72 -26.33 -5.43
N ALA A 23 25.28 -25.44 -6.32
CA ALA A 23 24.49 -24.26 -5.94
C ALA A 23 23.00 -24.57 -5.68
N SER A 24 22.49 -25.74 -6.08
CA SER A 24 21.09 -26.12 -5.89
C SER A 24 20.78 -26.78 -4.55
N HIS A 25 21.77 -27.25 -3.79
CA HIS A 25 21.52 -28.07 -2.60
C HIS A 25 21.60 -27.33 -1.25
N ASP A 26 22.08 -26.08 -1.19
CA ASP A 26 22.22 -25.31 0.05
C ASP A 26 21.61 -23.89 -0.06
N SER A 27 20.36 -23.80 -0.53
CA SER A 27 19.55 -22.59 -0.38
C SER A 27 18.66 -22.73 0.87
N PRO A 28 18.78 -21.84 1.88
CA PRO A 28 17.90 -21.83 3.06
C PRO A 28 16.43 -21.51 2.75
N TYR A 29 16.08 -21.31 1.48
CA TYR A 29 14.78 -20.85 1.00
C TYR A 29 14.19 -21.75 -0.10
N ALA A 30 14.70 -22.96 -0.30
CA ALA A 30 14.00 -23.95 -1.11
C ALA A 30 12.83 -24.55 -0.30
N PRO A 31 11.58 -24.52 -0.80
CA PRO A 31 10.48 -25.22 -0.12
C PRO A 31 10.79 -26.72 -0.14
N LYS A 32 10.78 -27.35 1.04
CA LYS A 32 10.88 -28.82 1.16
C LYS A 32 9.53 -29.44 0.84
N GLU A 33 9.57 -30.56 0.14
CA GLU A 33 8.43 -31.31 -0.40
C GLU A 33 7.71 -32.13 0.71
N GLN A 34 7.37 -31.50 1.84
CA GLN A 34 6.88 -32.22 3.04
C GLN A 34 5.64 -31.64 3.74
N ASP A 35 4.91 -30.70 3.14
CA ASP A 35 3.67 -30.16 3.75
C ASP A 35 2.38 -30.73 3.12
N GLU A 36 2.37 -32.00 2.68
CA GLU A 36 1.13 -32.64 2.19
C GLU A 36 0.31 -33.39 3.26
N ASP A 37 0.79 -33.58 4.49
CA ASP A 37 0.04 -34.31 5.52
C ASP A 37 0.08 -33.61 6.88
N LEU A 38 -0.83 -32.67 7.12
CA LEU A 38 -1.22 -32.29 8.48
C LEU A 38 -2.71 -32.64 8.68
N PRO A 39 -3.06 -33.44 9.70
CA PRO A 39 -4.42 -33.91 9.91
C PRO A 39 -5.37 -32.75 10.25
N MET A 40 -6.58 -32.85 9.71
CA MET A 40 -7.72 -31.99 9.98
C MET A 40 -7.99 -31.95 11.49
N ASP A 41 -7.78 -30.80 12.13
CA ASP A 41 -8.06 -30.62 13.55
C ASP A 41 -9.58 -30.50 13.76
N ILE A 42 -10.17 -31.60 14.22
CA ILE A 42 -11.57 -31.71 14.61
C ILE A 42 -11.66 -31.24 16.07
N GLY A 43 -11.68 -29.92 16.23
CA GLY A 43 -11.95 -29.20 17.47
C GLY A 43 -13.07 -28.18 17.26
N THR A 44 -14.30 -28.64 17.03
CA THR A 44 -15.37 -28.69 18.05
C THR A 44 -15.97 -27.34 18.47
N LEU A 45 -17.19 -27.10 17.94
CA LEU A 45 -18.38 -26.88 18.75
C LEU A 45 -18.33 -25.77 19.82
N GLN A 46 -17.90 -24.56 19.45
CA GLN A 46 -18.28 -23.33 20.16
C GLN A 46 -18.91 -22.26 19.25
N ASP A 47 -19.12 -22.57 17.98
CA ASP A 47 -19.69 -21.65 16.99
C ASP A 47 -21.24 -21.67 16.91
N ILE A 48 -21.91 -22.24 17.92
CA ILE A 48 -23.39 -22.23 17.99
C ILE A 48 -23.93 -20.95 18.66
N PHE A 49 -23.13 -20.22 19.43
CA PHE A 49 -23.50 -18.91 20.01
C PHE A 49 -22.76 -17.70 19.41
N SER A 50 -21.89 -17.96 18.44
CA SER A 50 -21.28 -16.95 17.59
C SER A 50 -22.15 -16.88 16.34
N PHE A 51 -23.07 -15.90 16.28
CA PHE A 51 -23.89 -15.61 15.09
C PHE A 51 -22.97 -15.29 13.89
N SER A 52 -22.37 -16.32 13.29
CA SER A 52 -21.43 -16.23 12.19
C SER A 52 -22.13 -16.09 10.83
N PHE A 53 -23.46 -16.04 10.82
CA PHE A 53 -24.28 -15.99 9.61
C PHE A 53 -24.28 -14.63 8.88
N ILE A 54 -23.65 -13.58 9.45
CA ILE A 54 -23.55 -12.26 8.80
C ILE A 54 -22.10 -11.74 8.87
N ARG A 55 -21.14 -12.52 8.37
CA ARG A 55 -19.77 -12.03 8.10
C ARG A 55 -19.73 -11.38 6.72
N GLY A 56 -19.45 -10.07 6.68
CA GLY A 56 -19.13 -9.39 5.41
C GLY A 56 -19.35 -7.87 5.36
N ARG A 57 -19.97 -7.23 6.36
CA ARG A 57 -20.11 -5.76 6.40
C ARG A 57 -19.76 -5.21 7.80
N PRO A 58 -18.60 -4.55 7.99
CA PRO A 58 -18.14 -4.08 9.32
C PRO A 58 -19.09 -3.05 9.96
N ILE A 59 -19.83 -2.31 9.13
CA ILE A 59 -20.84 -1.34 9.56
C ILE A 59 -21.98 -2.05 10.30
N MET A 60 -22.40 -3.24 9.85
CA MET A 60 -23.51 -3.96 10.47
C MET A 60 -23.14 -4.50 11.85
N ASN A 61 -21.89 -4.91 12.07
CA ASN A 61 -21.41 -5.35 13.39
C ASN A 61 -21.29 -4.20 14.38
N PHE A 62 -20.89 -3.02 13.91
CA PHE A 62 -20.84 -1.81 14.74
C PHE A 62 -22.25 -1.32 15.09
N LEU A 63 -23.16 -1.30 14.10
CA LEU A 63 -24.57 -1.00 14.33
C LEU A 63 -25.22 -2.03 15.28
N LEU A 64 -24.94 -3.33 15.11
CA LEU A 64 -25.42 -4.35 16.05
C LEU A 64 -24.84 -4.11 17.45
N ALA A 65 -23.55 -3.82 17.59
CA ALA A 65 -22.94 -3.56 18.90
C ALA A 65 -23.54 -2.33 19.60
N ILE A 66 -23.88 -1.28 18.85
CA ILE A 66 -24.61 -0.10 19.35
C ILE A 66 -26.04 -0.48 19.76
N VAL A 67 -26.74 -1.25 18.92
CA VAL A 67 -28.08 -1.73 19.22
C VAL A 67 -28.09 -2.59 20.49
N TRP A 68 -27.08 -3.43 20.70
CA TRP A 68 -26.96 -4.26 21.91
C TRP A 68 -26.44 -3.49 23.13
N SER A 69 -25.64 -2.43 22.97
CA SER A 69 -25.10 -1.65 24.10
C SER A 69 -26.04 -0.55 24.59
N ILE A 70 -26.87 0.01 23.72
CA ILE A 70 -27.83 1.07 24.04
C ILE A 70 -29.26 0.52 24.09
N GLY A 71 -29.63 -0.33 23.12
CA GLY A 71 -31.00 -0.85 23.01
C GLY A 71 -31.35 -1.88 24.08
N LEU A 72 -30.42 -2.75 24.49
CA LEU A 72 -30.69 -3.75 25.52
C LEU A 72 -30.94 -3.13 26.91
N PRO A 73 -30.14 -2.15 27.40
CA PRO A 73 -30.46 -1.43 28.64
C PRO A 73 -31.82 -0.73 28.62
N ILE A 74 -32.17 -0.05 27.52
CA ILE A 74 -33.46 0.65 27.38
C ILE A 74 -34.62 -0.35 27.39
N LEU A 75 -34.49 -1.46 26.66
CA LEU A 75 -35.48 -2.52 26.63
C LEU A 75 -35.65 -3.16 28.02
N LEU A 76 -34.54 -3.45 28.72
CA LEU A 76 -34.55 -4.03 30.05
C LEU A 76 -35.20 -3.07 31.07
N TYR A 77 -34.90 -1.77 30.97
CA TYR A 77 -35.54 -0.75 31.79
C TYR A 77 -37.06 -0.74 31.62
N HIS A 78 -37.57 -0.68 30.38
CA HIS A 78 -39.01 -0.66 30.12
C HIS A 78 -39.73 -1.95 30.51
N LEU A 79 -39.07 -3.11 30.38
CA LEU A 79 -39.62 -4.40 30.80
C LEU A 79 -39.70 -4.53 32.34
N LEU A 80 -38.72 -3.96 33.04
CA LEU A 80 -38.62 -4.06 34.50
C LEU A 80 -39.36 -2.94 35.23
N LEU A 81 -39.57 -1.79 34.59
CA LEU A 81 -40.26 -0.63 35.15
C LEU A 81 -41.63 -0.98 35.79
N PRO A 82 -42.51 -1.79 35.17
CA PRO A 82 -43.80 -2.12 35.77
C PRO A 82 -43.72 -3.12 36.94
N HIS A 83 -42.58 -3.78 37.16
CA HIS A 83 -42.49 -4.92 38.10
C HIS A 83 -41.65 -4.62 39.34
N ILE A 84 -40.54 -3.89 39.20
CA ILE A 84 -39.55 -3.70 40.28
C ILE A 84 -39.36 -2.23 40.68
N GLY A 85 -40.17 -1.33 40.15
CA GLY A 85 -40.10 0.11 40.41
C GLY A 85 -38.94 0.79 39.68
N GLN A 86 -39.02 2.11 39.55
CA GLN A 86 -38.11 2.92 38.73
C GLN A 86 -36.64 2.76 39.13
N VAL A 87 -36.36 2.66 40.43
CA VAL A 87 -34.99 2.61 40.98
C VAL A 87 -34.30 1.30 40.66
N LEU A 88 -34.92 0.15 40.97
CA LEU A 88 -34.30 -1.14 40.66
C LEU A 88 -34.25 -1.40 39.15
N ALA A 89 -35.21 -0.89 38.37
CA ALA A 89 -35.19 -1.00 36.91
C ALA A 89 -33.97 -0.27 36.30
N MET A 90 -33.62 0.94 36.79
CA MET A 90 -32.43 1.67 36.34
C MET A 90 -31.13 0.96 36.69
N ILE A 91 -31.01 0.46 37.93
CA ILE A 91 -29.82 -0.27 38.37
C ILE A 91 -29.65 -1.56 37.57
N ALA A 92 -30.74 -2.32 37.40
CA ALA A 92 -30.74 -3.54 36.61
C ALA A 92 -30.36 -3.28 35.15
N ALA A 93 -30.88 -2.20 34.54
CA ALA A 93 -30.55 -1.79 33.17
C ALA A 93 -29.10 -1.33 32.97
N SER A 94 -28.45 -0.80 34.02
CA SER A 94 -27.03 -0.44 33.98
C SER A 94 -26.06 -1.64 34.10
N SER A 95 -26.56 -2.79 34.57
CA SER A 95 -25.72 -3.97 34.84
C SER A 95 -25.14 -4.65 33.58
N PRO A 96 -25.86 -4.81 32.45
CA PRO A 96 -25.32 -5.49 31.27
C PRO A 96 -24.05 -4.85 30.68
N PRO A 97 -23.95 -3.52 30.45
CA PRO A 97 -22.72 -2.92 29.94
C PRO A 97 -21.56 -3.07 30.92
N LEU A 98 -21.80 -2.97 32.24
CA LEU A 98 -20.77 -3.16 33.26
C LEU A 98 -20.28 -4.62 33.35
N VAL A 99 -21.19 -5.59 33.26
CA VAL A 99 -20.86 -7.03 33.27
C VAL A 99 -20.05 -7.40 32.03
N ILE A 100 -20.43 -6.89 30.85
CA ILE A 100 -19.68 -7.11 29.60
C ILE A 100 -18.25 -6.57 29.74
N VAL A 101 -18.09 -5.37 30.31
CA VAL A 101 -16.76 -4.79 30.57
C VAL A 101 -15.95 -5.67 31.52
N ILE A 102 -16.53 -6.13 32.63
CA ILE A 102 -15.84 -6.97 33.62
C ILE A 102 -15.40 -8.29 33.01
N ILE A 103 -16.28 -8.96 32.26
CA ILE A 103 -15.95 -10.20 31.55
C ILE A 103 -14.81 -9.95 30.56
N ARG A 104 -14.84 -8.85 29.82
CA ARG A 104 -13.81 -8.51 28.84
C ARG A 104 -12.46 -8.21 29.48
N ILE A 105 -12.45 -7.52 30.63
CA ILE A 105 -11.23 -7.29 31.42
C ILE A 105 -10.67 -8.63 31.94
N LEU A 106 -11.51 -9.55 32.40
CA LEU A 106 -11.09 -10.85 32.94
C LEU A 106 -10.57 -11.80 31.84
N LYS A 107 -11.24 -11.85 30.68
CA LYS A 107 -10.91 -12.77 29.57
C LYS A 107 -9.83 -12.23 28.64
N GLU A 108 -9.93 -10.97 28.24
CA GLU A 108 -9.08 -10.36 27.20
C GLU A 108 -7.95 -9.49 27.80
N LYS A 109 -7.98 -9.22 29.11
CA LYS A 109 -7.07 -8.27 29.79
C LYS A 109 -7.03 -6.89 29.12
N THR A 110 -8.12 -6.50 28.45
CA THR A 110 -8.28 -5.20 27.81
C THR A 110 -9.35 -4.40 28.52
N VAL A 111 -9.04 -3.15 28.86
CA VAL A 111 -10.00 -2.22 29.45
C VAL A 111 -10.84 -1.61 28.33
N ASP A 112 -12.16 -1.81 28.38
CA ASP A 112 -13.12 -1.23 27.44
C ASP A 112 -13.72 0.05 28.01
N ILE A 113 -13.12 1.19 27.66
CA ILE A 113 -13.42 2.47 28.30
C ILE A 113 -14.80 2.98 27.89
N LEU A 114 -15.26 2.70 26.66
CA LEU A 114 -16.57 3.13 26.20
C LEU A 114 -17.69 2.46 27.02
N GLY A 115 -17.52 1.17 27.34
CA GLY A 115 -18.45 0.45 28.22
C GLY A 115 -18.43 0.95 29.67
N ILE A 116 -17.25 1.33 30.20
CA ILE A 116 -17.12 1.92 31.55
C ILE A 116 -17.82 3.28 31.61
N VAL A 117 -17.61 4.14 30.62
CA VAL A 117 -18.24 5.46 30.57
C VAL A 117 -19.76 5.34 30.44
N ALA A 118 -20.25 4.45 29.57
CA ALA A 118 -21.68 4.18 29.43
C ALA A 118 -22.29 3.66 30.74
N GLY A 119 -21.65 2.70 31.40
CA GLY A 119 -22.12 2.16 32.67
C GLY A 119 -22.15 3.21 33.80
N LEU A 120 -21.08 4.00 33.95
CA LEU A 120 -21.01 5.07 34.94
C LEU A 120 -22.02 6.19 34.66
N SER A 121 -22.25 6.55 33.40
CA SER A 121 -23.23 7.58 33.05
C SER A 121 -24.66 7.15 33.36
N PHE A 122 -25.03 5.90 33.09
CA PHE A 122 -26.35 5.38 33.42
C PHE A 122 -26.57 5.33 34.94
N LEU A 123 -25.53 4.94 35.70
CA LEU A 123 -25.57 4.90 37.15
C LEU A 123 -25.71 6.31 37.74
N ILE A 124 -24.90 7.27 37.30
CA ILE A 124 -24.93 8.66 37.78
C ILE A 124 -26.25 9.33 37.41
N SER A 125 -26.74 9.15 36.18
CA SER A 125 -28.03 9.69 35.74
C SER A 125 -29.20 9.07 36.53
N GLY A 126 -29.12 7.78 36.85
CA GLY A 126 -30.11 7.09 37.69
C GLY A 126 -30.14 7.63 39.12
N ILE A 127 -28.98 7.90 39.73
CA ILE A 127 -28.88 8.45 41.09
C ILE A 127 -29.39 9.90 41.14
N ILE A 128 -29.00 10.75 40.19
CA ILE A 128 -29.40 12.16 40.18
C ILE A 128 -30.91 12.30 39.94
N SER A 129 -31.49 11.46 39.07
CA SER A 129 -32.94 11.41 38.83
C SER A 129 -33.74 11.02 40.09
N ILE A 130 -33.11 10.36 41.08
CA ILE A 130 -33.75 10.00 42.35
C ILE A 130 -33.60 11.13 43.37
N ALA A 131 -32.48 11.83 43.37
CA ALA A 131 -32.18 12.86 44.36
C ALA A 131 -33.07 14.10 44.20
N GLU A 132 -33.27 14.58 42.96
CA GLU A 132 -34.05 15.79 42.67
C GLU A 132 -34.79 15.64 41.32
N PRO A 133 -36.12 15.37 41.32
CA PRO A 133 -36.93 15.24 40.10
C PRO A 133 -37.36 16.62 39.58
N ASP A 134 -36.39 17.49 39.28
CA ASP A 134 -36.62 18.80 38.66
C ASP A 134 -36.37 18.73 37.14
N GLU A 135 -37.07 19.54 36.35
CA GLU A 135 -36.88 19.56 34.89
C GLU A 135 -35.46 20.02 34.53
N LYS A 136 -34.89 20.94 35.31
CA LYS A 136 -33.53 21.45 35.12
C LYS A 136 -32.47 20.39 35.39
N THR A 137 -32.67 19.52 36.38
CA THR A 137 -31.73 18.45 36.71
C THR A 137 -31.75 17.36 35.64
N SER A 138 -32.93 17.06 35.09
CA SER A 138 -33.08 16.16 33.93
C SER A 138 -32.31 16.66 32.70
N ALA A 139 -32.45 17.94 32.33
CA ALA A 139 -31.73 18.53 31.20
C ALA A 139 -30.19 18.50 31.37
N ILE A 140 -29.70 18.60 32.61
CA ILE A 140 -28.27 18.46 32.94
C ILE A 140 -27.83 17.00 32.82
N CYS A 141 -28.69 16.04 33.22
CA CYS A 141 -28.39 14.60 33.18
C CYS A 141 -28.09 14.08 31.77
N GLU A 142 -28.79 14.57 30.75
CA GLU A 142 -28.51 14.23 29.34
C GLU A 142 -27.08 14.56 28.90
N SER A 143 -26.43 15.51 29.59
CA SER A 143 -25.11 16.04 29.25
C SER A 143 -23.99 15.44 30.12
N ILE A 144 -24.34 14.53 31.03
CA ILE A 144 -23.38 13.81 31.88
C ILE A 144 -22.53 12.86 31.05
N VAL A 145 -23.09 12.22 30.03
CA VAL A 145 -22.35 11.28 29.16
C VAL A 145 -21.20 12.02 28.44
N PRO A 146 -21.43 13.13 27.70
CA PRO A 146 -20.34 13.91 27.11
C PRO A 146 -19.34 14.46 28.14
N LEU A 147 -19.80 14.88 29.32
CA LEU A 147 -18.93 15.36 30.39
C LEU A 147 -17.97 14.26 30.86
N LEU A 148 -18.49 13.06 31.14
CA LEU A 148 -17.66 11.93 31.56
C LEU A 148 -16.65 11.58 30.48
N VAL A 149 -17.05 11.50 29.20
CA VAL A 149 -16.11 11.29 28.09
C VAL A 149 -15.04 12.39 28.06
N GLY A 150 -15.42 13.66 28.25
CA GLY A 150 -14.51 14.80 28.28
C GLY A 150 -13.50 14.75 29.43
N VAL A 151 -13.96 14.42 30.64
CA VAL A 151 -13.13 14.26 31.84
C VAL A 151 -12.17 13.08 31.67
N PHE A 152 -12.65 11.92 31.19
CA PHE A 152 -11.80 10.77 30.90
C PHE A 152 -10.75 11.08 29.82
N CYS A 153 -11.09 11.87 28.79
CA CYS A 153 -10.13 12.39 27.81
C CYS A 153 -9.03 13.20 28.48
N LEU A 154 -9.37 14.14 29.37
CA LEU A 154 -8.38 14.98 30.07
C LEU A 154 -7.52 14.18 31.07
N VAL A 155 -8.12 13.28 31.84
CA VAL A 155 -7.41 12.38 32.75
C VAL A 155 -6.44 11.47 31.98
N SER A 156 -6.81 11.02 30.78
CA SER A 156 -5.95 10.20 29.91
C SER A 156 -4.70 10.93 29.39
N LEU A 157 -4.64 12.26 29.51
CA LEU A 157 -3.44 13.04 29.13
C LEU A 157 -2.34 12.96 30.19
N ILE A 158 -2.69 12.70 31.45
CA ILE A 158 -1.73 12.67 32.54
C ILE A 158 -0.91 11.39 32.42
N PRO A 159 0.41 11.49 32.17
CA PRO A 159 1.24 10.31 31.94
C PRO A 159 1.57 9.63 33.27
N PHE A 160 0.71 8.73 33.74
CA PHE A 160 1.03 7.79 34.82
C PHE A 160 1.63 6.50 34.27
N ARG A 161 2.71 6.00 34.90
CA ARG A 161 3.39 4.75 34.56
C ARG A 161 3.40 3.83 35.79
N VAL A 162 2.55 2.81 35.79
CA VAL A 162 2.49 1.81 36.87
C VAL A 162 2.94 0.47 36.29
N GLY A 163 4.16 0.04 36.65
CA GLY A 163 4.75 -1.20 36.15
C GLY A 163 4.87 -1.24 34.62
N THR A 164 4.17 -2.20 33.99
CA THR A 164 4.15 -2.39 32.53
C THR A 164 3.06 -1.57 31.81
N PHE A 165 2.20 -0.86 32.55
CA PHE A 165 1.09 -0.09 31.99
C PHE A 165 1.50 1.38 31.79
N GLU A 166 1.52 1.81 30.52
CA GLU A 166 1.64 3.22 30.15
C GLU A 166 0.26 3.77 29.83
N SER A 167 -0.16 4.81 30.55
CA SER A 167 -1.35 5.58 30.19
C SER A 167 -1.19 6.17 28.78
N ARG A 168 -2.13 5.82 27.90
CA ARG A 168 -2.19 6.31 26.52
C ARG A 168 -3.43 7.19 26.37
N PRO A 169 -3.36 8.24 25.52
CA PRO A 169 -4.49 9.15 25.35
C PRO A 169 -5.73 8.41 24.87
N LEU A 170 -6.91 8.82 25.33
CA LEU A 170 -8.17 8.11 25.06
C LEU A 170 -8.44 7.97 23.56
N ILE A 171 -8.17 8.99 22.76
CA ILE A 171 -8.39 8.91 21.30
C ILE A 171 -7.49 7.87 20.63
N TYR A 172 -6.29 7.63 21.17
CA TYR A 172 -5.44 6.54 20.69
C TYR A 172 -6.08 5.17 20.99
N GLN A 173 -6.69 5.02 22.15
CA GLN A 173 -7.38 3.78 22.54
C GLN A 173 -8.66 3.58 21.72
N MET A 174 -9.47 4.64 21.54
CA MET A 174 -10.68 4.60 20.71
C MET A 174 -10.33 4.31 19.24
N ALA A 175 -9.26 4.91 18.71
CA ALA A 175 -8.80 4.61 17.37
C ALA A 175 -8.42 3.15 17.18
N ASN A 176 -7.81 2.52 18.18
CA ASN A 176 -7.51 1.09 18.14
C ASN A 176 -8.78 0.21 18.16
N GLN A 177 -9.88 0.70 18.74
CA GLN A 177 -11.16 -0.02 18.80
C GLN A 177 -12.00 0.17 17.52
N ILE A 178 -11.95 1.36 16.93
CA ILE A 178 -12.82 1.80 15.83
C ILE A 178 -12.24 1.47 14.45
N MET A 179 -10.92 1.27 14.33
CA MET A 179 -10.33 0.95 13.03
C MET A 179 -10.97 -0.30 12.42
N PRO A 180 -11.49 -0.21 11.17
CA PRO A 180 -12.09 -1.36 10.53
C PRO A 180 -11.07 -2.50 10.46
N ARG A 181 -11.49 -3.69 10.94
CA ARG A 181 -10.93 -4.97 10.51
C ARG A 181 -11.20 -5.12 9.01
N GLN A 182 -10.44 -4.40 8.19
CA GLN A 182 -10.34 -4.75 6.79
C GLN A 182 -9.46 -6.01 6.78
N GLU A 183 -10.08 -7.14 6.45
CA GLU A 183 -9.39 -8.34 6.01
C GLU A 183 -8.55 -7.94 4.79
N GLU A 184 -7.27 -7.71 5.03
CA GLU A 184 -6.29 -7.74 3.95
C GLU A 184 -5.93 -9.21 3.77
N ASP A 185 -5.89 -9.67 2.51
CA ASP A 185 -5.63 -11.04 2.08
C ASP A 185 -4.68 -11.77 3.05
N GLU A 186 -5.15 -12.81 3.73
CA GLU A 186 -4.36 -13.60 4.70
C GLU A 186 -3.00 -14.03 4.12
N THR A 187 -2.97 -14.26 2.79
CA THR A 187 -1.77 -14.61 2.05
C THR A 187 -0.69 -13.52 2.05
N LEU A 188 -1.04 -12.22 2.01
CA LEU A 188 -0.07 -11.12 2.02
C LEU A 188 0.60 -10.96 3.39
N THR A 189 -0.16 -11.14 4.47
CA THR A 189 0.37 -11.18 5.84
C THR A 189 1.36 -12.32 6.02
N HIS A 190 1.08 -13.52 5.49
CA HIS A 190 1.99 -14.66 5.60
C HIS A 190 3.36 -14.41 4.95
N TYR A 191 3.42 -13.72 3.80
CA TYR A 191 4.69 -13.38 3.15
C TYR A 191 5.41 -12.19 3.81
N ASP A 192 4.68 -11.22 4.37
CA ASP A 192 5.28 -10.12 5.13
C ASP A 192 5.83 -10.61 6.47
N ASP A 193 5.12 -11.51 7.16
CA ASP A 193 5.53 -12.14 8.42
C ASP A 193 6.73 -13.09 8.25
N GLN A 194 6.90 -13.71 7.08
CA GLN A 194 8.14 -14.43 6.74
C GLN A 194 9.33 -13.51 6.45
N ARG A 195 9.08 -12.25 6.06
CA ARG A 195 10.11 -11.30 5.61
C ARG A 195 10.61 -10.40 6.73
N THR A 196 9.75 -10.07 7.68
CA THR A 196 10.09 -9.41 8.94
C THR A 196 10.00 -10.45 10.04
N SER A 197 11.09 -10.73 10.76
CA SER A 197 11.17 -11.74 11.83
C SER A 197 10.33 -11.42 13.09
N ALA A 198 9.23 -10.67 12.95
CA ALA A 198 8.27 -10.38 13.99
C ALA A 198 6.87 -10.25 13.36
N THR A 199 5.99 -11.21 13.65
CA THR A 199 4.55 -11.20 13.40
C THR A 199 3.92 -10.02 14.14
N LYS A 200 3.82 -8.85 13.49
CA LYS A 200 3.27 -7.64 14.12
C LYS A 200 1.83 -7.39 13.69
N THR A 201 0.88 -7.72 14.58
CA THR A 201 -0.56 -7.36 14.44
C THR A 201 -0.75 -5.86 14.19
N LYS A 202 -1.84 -5.42 13.54
CA LYS A 202 -2.11 -3.99 13.24
C LYS A 202 -2.02 -3.09 14.49
N ARG A 203 -2.41 -3.62 15.65
CA ARG A 203 -2.21 -3.03 16.99
C ARG A 203 -0.72 -2.77 17.30
N GLN A 204 0.15 -3.70 16.98
CA GLN A 204 1.60 -3.56 17.15
C GLN A 204 2.24 -2.54 16.18
N LYS A 205 1.60 -2.24 15.03
CA LYS A 205 2.04 -1.18 14.11
C LYS A 205 1.73 0.23 14.63
N LEU A 206 0.53 0.45 15.19
CA LEU A 206 0.18 1.70 15.88
C LEU A 206 0.99 1.89 17.15
N ASP A 207 1.20 0.81 17.90
CA ASP A 207 2.07 0.81 19.08
C ASP A 207 3.50 1.19 18.69
N TYR A 208 4.02 0.68 17.57
CA TYR A 208 5.34 1.05 17.06
C TYR A 208 5.43 2.54 16.68
N LEU A 209 4.42 3.09 15.99
CA LEU A 209 4.40 4.52 15.65
C LEU A 209 4.36 5.39 16.91
N TYR A 210 3.58 4.97 17.91
CA TYR A 210 3.47 5.67 19.18
C TYR A 210 4.77 5.57 20.00
N THR A 211 5.41 4.41 20.09
CA THR A 211 6.66 4.27 20.85
C THR A 211 7.84 4.96 20.19
N HIS A 212 7.97 4.87 18.87
CA HIS A 212 9.16 5.34 18.14
C HIS A 212 9.06 6.76 17.59
N LEU A 213 7.86 7.31 17.32
CA LEU A 213 7.71 8.69 16.84
C LEU A 213 7.23 9.63 17.96
N GLY A 214 8.15 10.42 18.51
CA GLY A 214 7.83 11.45 19.51
C GLY A 214 6.92 12.57 18.99
N ARG A 215 6.81 12.75 17.67
CA ARG A 215 5.90 13.73 17.03
C ARG A 215 4.47 13.19 16.97
N PHE A 216 4.30 11.93 16.57
CA PHE A 216 3.00 11.25 16.55
C PHE A 216 2.36 11.17 17.94
N ARG A 217 3.15 10.94 19.01
CA ARG A 217 2.65 10.98 20.39
C ARG A 217 2.07 12.34 20.79
N ARG A 218 2.76 13.43 20.42
CA ARG A 218 2.30 14.79 20.67
C ARG A 218 1.01 15.06 19.90
N ASP A 219 0.94 14.63 18.65
CA ASP A 219 -0.24 14.82 17.82
C ASP A 219 -1.48 14.10 18.41
N MET A 220 -1.33 12.85 18.87
CA MET A 220 -2.43 12.12 19.53
C MET A 220 -2.88 12.76 20.86
N ARG A 221 -1.96 13.33 21.63
CA ARG A 221 -2.28 14.05 22.88
C ARG A 221 -2.98 15.37 22.62
N VAL A 222 -2.52 16.15 21.63
CA VAL A 222 -3.16 17.43 21.25
C VAL A 222 -4.59 17.18 20.79
N MET A 223 -4.82 16.18 19.95
CA MET A 223 -6.17 15.82 19.52
C MET A 223 -7.07 15.41 20.69
N THR A 224 -6.54 14.66 21.66
CA THR A 224 -7.27 14.24 22.87
C THR A 224 -7.57 15.41 23.81
N ALA A 225 -6.64 16.35 23.93
CA ALA A 225 -6.84 17.57 24.71
C ALA A 225 -7.93 18.46 24.09
N CYS A 226 -7.93 18.65 22.77
CA CYS A 226 -8.95 19.44 22.09
C CYS A 226 -10.36 18.85 22.29
N TRP A 227 -10.52 17.53 22.13
CA TRP A 227 -11.80 16.87 22.41
C TRP A 227 -12.21 16.95 23.88
N GLY A 228 -11.28 16.71 24.81
CA GLY A 228 -11.56 16.79 26.25
C GLY A 228 -12.00 18.20 26.69
N VAL A 229 -11.25 19.24 26.29
CA VAL A 229 -11.55 20.63 26.62
C VAL A 229 -12.89 21.06 26.01
N THR A 230 -13.12 20.77 24.71
CA THR A 230 -14.37 21.17 24.07
C THR A 230 -15.58 20.53 24.75
N LEU A 231 -15.54 19.23 25.07
CA LEU A 231 -16.66 18.56 25.73
C LEU A 231 -16.96 19.13 27.13
N VAL A 232 -15.92 19.41 27.92
CA VAL A 232 -16.08 20.03 29.25
C VAL A 232 -16.62 21.46 29.12
N VAL A 233 -16.10 22.26 28.20
CA VAL A 233 -16.57 23.64 27.95
C VAL A 233 -18.02 23.63 27.49
N THR A 234 -18.41 22.72 26.59
CA THR A 234 -19.81 22.62 26.13
C THR A 234 -20.76 22.23 27.26
N PHE A 235 -20.33 21.37 28.20
CA PHE A 235 -21.11 21.05 29.38
C PHE A 235 -21.29 22.26 30.29
N ILE A 236 -20.20 23.00 30.56
CA ILE A 236 -20.25 24.23 31.39
C ILE A 236 -21.22 25.25 30.76
N ILE A 237 -21.14 25.47 29.45
CA ILE A 237 -22.05 26.38 28.74
C ILE A 237 -23.50 25.91 28.87
N LYS A 238 -23.78 24.60 28.70
CA LYS A 238 -25.14 24.07 28.86
C LYS A 238 -25.66 24.24 30.30
N VAL A 239 -24.84 24.00 31.32
CA VAL A 239 -25.23 24.23 32.73
C VAL A 239 -25.57 25.69 32.98
N ILE A 240 -24.76 26.63 32.47
CA ILE A 240 -25.02 28.07 32.60
C ILE A 240 -26.37 28.41 31.94
N VAL A 241 -26.59 27.97 30.69
CA VAL A 241 -27.82 28.22 29.93
C VAL A 241 -29.06 27.66 30.65
N VAL A 242 -28.97 26.47 31.25
CA VAL A 242 -30.07 25.85 32.01
C VAL A 242 -30.34 26.59 33.33
N MET A 243 -29.31 27.12 33.98
CA MET A 243 -29.45 27.87 35.23
C MET A 243 -29.96 29.31 35.03
N THR A 244 -29.68 29.93 33.88
CA THR A 244 -30.03 31.33 33.61
C THR A 244 -31.40 31.53 32.98
N ASN A 245 -31.91 30.57 32.22
CA ASN A 245 -33.19 30.72 31.51
C ASN A 245 -34.36 30.25 32.39
N THR A 246 -35.47 31.00 32.34
CA THR A 246 -36.72 30.65 33.03
C THR A 246 -37.49 29.55 32.30
N ASP A 247 -37.30 29.46 30.97
CA ASP A 247 -38.01 28.50 30.12
C ASP A 247 -37.10 27.31 29.80
N THR A 248 -37.44 26.16 30.37
CA THR A 248 -36.67 24.90 30.29
C THR A 248 -36.50 24.41 28.85
N SER A 249 -37.55 24.52 28.03
CA SER A 249 -37.55 24.08 26.62
C SER A 249 -36.62 24.90 25.70
N HIS A 250 -36.56 26.22 25.90
CA HIS A 250 -35.66 27.09 25.15
C HIS A 250 -34.20 26.85 25.56
N ALA A 251 -33.94 26.65 26.85
CA ALA A 251 -32.61 26.31 27.36
C ALA A 251 -32.08 24.99 26.78
N GLU A 252 -32.94 23.97 26.67
CA GLU A 252 -32.61 22.68 26.06
C GLU A 252 -32.26 22.82 24.58
N THR A 253 -33.09 23.54 23.82
CA THR A 253 -32.88 23.75 22.38
C THR A 253 -31.57 24.48 22.11
N VAL A 254 -31.28 25.54 22.87
CA VAL A 254 -30.00 26.26 22.78
C VAL A 254 -28.83 25.35 23.15
N GLY A 255 -28.97 24.55 24.20
CA GLY A 255 -27.96 23.55 24.59
C GLY A 255 -27.64 22.56 23.48
N TYR A 256 -28.65 22.04 22.78
CA TYR A 256 -28.48 21.13 21.66
C TYR A 256 -27.79 21.78 20.45
N ILE A 257 -28.16 23.03 20.13
CA ILE A 257 -27.53 23.79 19.05
C ILE A 257 -26.05 24.05 19.36
N VAL A 258 -25.72 24.49 20.58
CA VAL A 258 -24.34 24.74 21.01
C VAL A 258 -23.51 23.46 20.96
N PHE A 259 -24.05 22.34 21.45
CA PHE A 259 -23.39 21.05 21.40
C PHE A 259 -23.20 20.57 19.95
N GLY A 260 -24.21 20.71 19.10
CA GLY A 260 -24.14 20.36 17.67
C GLY A 260 -23.11 21.17 16.90
N LEU A 261 -23.03 22.48 17.15
CA LEU A 261 -22.02 23.36 16.52
C LEU A 261 -20.61 23.01 17.01
N ALA A 262 -20.42 22.80 18.31
CA ALA A 262 -19.13 22.44 18.87
C ALA A 262 -18.63 21.08 18.36
N THR A 263 -19.51 20.07 18.28
CA THR A 263 -19.18 18.76 17.71
C THR A 263 -18.89 18.84 16.22
N GLY A 264 -19.67 19.61 15.45
CA GLY A 264 -19.41 19.88 14.03
C GLY A 264 -18.04 20.52 13.78
N LEU A 265 -17.69 21.55 14.56
CA LEU A 265 -16.37 22.20 14.50
C LEU A 265 -15.26 21.18 14.82
N MET A 266 -15.46 20.34 15.84
CA MET A 266 -14.49 19.31 16.23
C MET A 266 -14.30 18.22 15.17
N ILE A 267 -15.34 17.85 14.42
CA ILE A 267 -15.22 16.92 13.29
C ILE A 267 -14.35 17.55 12.19
N VAL A 268 -14.60 18.81 11.83
CA VAL A 268 -13.79 19.55 10.84
C VAL A 268 -12.34 19.70 11.30
N PHE A 269 -12.12 20.06 12.57
CA PHE A 269 -10.80 20.10 13.20
C PHE A 269 -10.09 18.75 13.10
N THR A 270 -10.78 17.66 13.44
CA THR A 270 -10.21 16.30 13.39
C THR A 270 -9.82 15.90 11.97
N TRP A 271 -10.64 16.23 10.96
CA TRP A 271 -10.33 15.98 9.55
C TRP A 271 -9.10 16.75 9.07
N LEU A 272 -9.03 18.06 9.36
CA LEU A 272 -7.88 18.91 9.04
C LEU A 272 -6.61 18.44 9.75
N TYR A 273 -6.73 18.14 11.05
CA TYR A 273 -5.61 17.72 11.89
C TYR A 273 -5.09 16.35 11.45
N THR A 274 -5.95 15.43 11.02
CA THR A 274 -5.54 14.12 10.47
C THR A 274 -4.65 14.28 9.22
N LYS A 275 -4.93 15.27 8.35
CA LYS A 275 -4.04 15.57 7.21
C LYS A 275 -2.67 16.07 7.67
N VAL A 276 -2.63 16.86 8.74
CA VAL A 276 -1.36 17.34 9.34
C VAL A 276 -0.56 16.18 9.92
N VAL A 277 -1.20 15.28 10.69
CA VAL A 277 -0.55 14.07 11.23
C VAL A 277 -0.01 13.19 10.11
N LYS A 278 -0.77 13.01 9.02
CA LYS A 278 -0.31 12.26 7.83
C LYS A 278 0.99 12.82 7.28
N ARG A 279 1.05 14.14 7.12
CA ARG A 279 2.24 14.84 6.61
C ARG A 279 3.44 14.68 7.56
N HIS A 280 3.23 14.77 8.87
CA HIS A 280 4.28 14.56 9.86
C HIS A 280 4.87 13.14 9.81
N VAL A 281 4.03 12.13 9.62
CA VAL A 281 4.48 10.73 9.51
C VAL A 281 5.25 10.51 8.20
N THR A 282 4.76 11.03 7.07
CA THR A 282 5.40 10.86 5.76
C THR A 282 6.74 11.59 5.64
N ASP A 283 6.88 12.78 6.25
CA ASP A 283 8.11 13.57 6.17
C ASP A 283 9.25 12.98 7.01
N THR A 284 8.92 12.28 8.10
CA THR A 284 9.91 11.69 9.03
C THR A 284 10.46 10.36 8.49
N THR A 285 9.74 9.65 7.62
CA THR A 285 10.08 8.31 7.14
C THR A 285 10.44 8.32 5.64
N LYS A 286 11.54 8.99 5.26
CA LYS A 286 12.01 8.99 3.84
C LYS A 286 12.44 7.62 3.29
N GLU A 287 12.54 6.58 4.12
CA GLU A 287 12.74 5.18 3.69
C GLU A 287 11.83 4.17 4.45
N GLY A 288 10.81 4.65 5.17
CA GLY A 288 10.03 3.83 6.10
C GLY A 288 8.57 3.59 5.67
N LEU A 289 8.39 2.58 4.82
CA LEU A 289 7.22 1.70 4.78
C LEU A 289 5.95 2.21 4.05
N HIS A 290 5.63 1.49 2.97
CA HIS A 290 4.32 1.40 2.30
C HIS A 290 3.15 1.03 3.25
N ASN A 291 3.41 0.82 4.55
CA ASN A 291 2.44 0.43 5.58
C ASN A 291 2.07 1.56 6.57
N ALA A 292 2.76 2.71 6.56
CA ALA A 292 2.36 3.86 7.39
C ALA A 292 1.23 4.68 6.75
N THR A 293 1.05 4.55 5.43
CA THR A 293 -0.01 5.19 4.66
C THR A 293 -1.40 4.67 5.02
N TRP A 294 -1.52 3.43 5.48
CA TRP A 294 -2.80 2.76 5.68
C TRP A 294 -3.46 3.13 7.03
N GLY A 295 -2.70 3.13 8.12
CA GLY A 295 -3.22 3.49 9.45
C GLY A 295 -3.77 4.91 9.53
N VAL A 296 -3.13 5.87 8.82
CA VAL A 296 -3.58 7.26 8.76
C VAL A 296 -4.75 7.47 7.80
N GLN A 297 -4.90 6.61 6.79
CA GLN A 297 -5.99 6.66 5.82
C GLN A 297 -7.32 6.17 6.45
N SER A 298 -7.26 5.25 7.42
CA SER A 298 -8.43 4.80 8.18
C SER A 298 -8.91 5.83 9.21
N PHE A 299 -8.03 6.66 9.79
CA PHE A 299 -8.43 7.76 10.67
C PHE A 299 -9.28 8.81 9.94
N GLY A 300 -8.92 9.12 8.69
CA GLY A 300 -9.67 10.08 7.86
C GLY A 300 -11.04 9.57 7.43
N ASN A 301 -11.18 8.26 7.19
CA ASN A 301 -12.44 7.67 6.71
C ASN A 301 -13.46 7.36 7.82
N THR A 302 -13.05 7.30 9.10
CA THR A 302 -13.97 6.89 10.17
C THR A 302 -14.65 8.06 10.88
N PHE A 303 -14.11 9.29 10.77
CA PHE A 303 -14.75 10.52 11.26
C PHE A 303 -15.59 11.24 10.20
N VAL A 304 -15.63 10.72 8.97
CA VAL A 304 -16.45 11.23 7.86
C VAL A 304 -17.62 10.27 7.64
N PHE A 305 -18.50 10.11 8.64
CA PHE A 305 -19.76 9.38 8.46
C PHE A 305 -20.96 10.30 8.14
N THR A 306 -20.70 11.59 7.88
CA THR A 306 -21.73 12.57 7.45
C THR A 306 -21.35 13.37 6.19
N GLY A 307 -20.19 13.11 5.57
CA GLY A 307 -19.64 13.91 4.46
C GLY A 307 -19.55 13.24 3.10
N ASN A 308 -20.07 12.02 2.92
CA ASN A 308 -19.98 11.28 1.64
C ASN A 308 -21.02 11.73 0.59
N VAL A 309 -21.14 13.05 0.42
CA VAL A 309 -21.83 13.67 -0.73
C VAL A 309 -20.91 14.67 -1.44
N LEU A 310 -19.92 15.28 -0.76
CA LEU A 310 -19.03 16.27 -1.39
C LEU A 310 -17.74 15.69 -2.01
N ASP A 311 -17.25 14.53 -1.56
CA ASP A 311 -16.03 13.93 -2.11
C ASP A 311 -16.21 13.26 -3.48
N MET A 312 -17.45 13.22 -4.01
CA MET A 312 -17.73 12.79 -5.38
C MET A 312 -17.63 13.94 -6.42
N VAL A 313 -17.45 15.19 -5.97
CA VAL A 313 -17.47 16.39 -6.84
C VAL A 313 -16.08 17.00 -7.07
N CYS A 314 -15.03 16.56 -6.36
CA CYS A 314 -13.71 17.20 -6.46
C CYS A 314 -12.59 16.24 -6.87
N VAL A 315 -12.62 15.80 -8.13
CA VAL A 315 -11.42 15.44 -8.91
C VAL A 315 -11.37 16.36 -10.12
N GLN A 316 -11.07 17.63 -9.86
CA GLN A 316 -10.58 18.55 -10.87
C GLN A 316 -9.05 18.43 -10.86
N VAL A 317 -8.51 17.77 -11.88
CA VAL A 317 -7.11 17.91 -12.26
C VAL A 317 -7.08 18.96 -13.37
N ASP A 318 -6.30 19.99 -13.14
CA ASP A 318 -6.07 21.16 -13.98
C ASP A 318 -5.85 20.82 -15.46
N THR A 319 -6.83 21.15 -16.30
CA THR A 319 -6.68 21.44 -17.72
C THR A 319 -6.78 22.95 -17.91
N SER A 320 -5.74 23.68 -17.50
CA SER A 320 -5.61 25.12 -17.76
C SER A 320 -4.52 25.37 -18.81
N SER A 321 -4.77 24.87 -20.02
CA SER A 321 -4.19 25.37 -21.28
C SER A 321 -4.89 24.70 -22.48
N ILE A 322 -6.18 24.94 -22.62
CA ILE A 322 -6.98 24.90 -23.87
C ILE A 322 -8.23 25.68 -23.44
N SER A 323 -8.18 26.99 -23.62
CA SER A 323 -9.32 27.87 -23.42
C SER A 323 -9.93 28.15 -24.78
N ASP A 324 -11.23 27.89 -24.83
CA ASP A 324 -12.23 28.59 -25.62
C ASP A 324 -12.19 28.37 -27.14
N ASP A 325 -12.65 27.19 -27.56
CA ASP A 325 -13.59 27.04 -28.66
C ASP A 325 -14.23 25.64 -28.54
N LEU A 326 -15.49 25.48 -28.95
CA LEU A 326 -16.34 24.27 -28.85
C LEU A 326 -17.22 24.18 -27.59
N ARG A 327 -18.09 25.17 -27.40
CA ARG A 327 -19.48 24.89 -26.98
C ARG A 327 -20.39 25.04 -28.19
N GLY A 328 -20.44 23.99 -29.00
CA GLY A 328 -21.51 23.76 -29.96
C GLY A 328 -22.34 22.58 -29.45
N ASP A 329 -23.64 22.79 -29.32
CA ASP A 329 -24.60 21.73 -28.96
C ASP A 329 -24.57 20.63 -30.05
N HIS A 330 -23.93 19.50 -29.75
CA HIS A 330 -24.06 18.27 -30.54
C HIS A 330 -24.66 17.17 -29.66
N THR A 331 -25.89 16.77 -30.00
CA THR A 331 -26.46 15.51 -29.55
C THR A 331 -25.63 14.37 -30.13
N PRO A 332 -25.11 13.41 -29.34
CA PRO A 332 -24.28 12.34 -29.87
C PRO A 332 -25.14 11.41 -30.73
N GLU A 333 -24.94 11.46 -32.04
CA GLU A 333 -25.50 10.48 -32.95
C GLU A 333 -24.73 9.14 -32.81
N LEU A 334 -25.33 8.05 -33.30
CA LEU A 334 -24.96 6.67 -32.97
C LEU A 334 -23.58 6.19 -33.50
N PHE A 335 -22.81 7.04 -34.20
CA PHE A 335 -21.79 6.61 -35.16
C PHE A 335 -20.40 7.28 -35.04
N ASP A 336 -20.12 8.00 -33.95
CA ASP A 336 -18.86 8.74 -33.86
C ASP A 336 -17.67 7.81 -33.54
N VAL A 337 -16.69 7.74 -34.44
CA VAL A 337 -15.43 7.02 -34.23
C VAL A 337 -14.26 7.99 -34.25
N TRP A 338 -13.42 7.89 -33.23
CA TRP A 338 -12.27 8.75 -33.05
C TRP A 338 -11.00 8.09 -33.62
N LEU A 339 -10.26 8.80 -34.46
CA LEU A 339 -8.95 8.37 -34.96
C LEU A 339 -7.83 9.04 -34.18
N ASN A 340 -7.07 8.26 -33.44
CA ASN A 340 -5.83 8.71 -32.80
C ASN A 340 -4.64 8.43 -33.72
N ILE A 341 -4.14 9.46 -34.40
CA ILE A 341 -3.06 9.36 -35.37
C ILE A 341 -1.75 9.82 -34.73
N ALA A 342 -0.74 8.95 -34.73
CA ALA A 342 0.59 9.24 -34.20
C ALA A 342 1.65 9.25 -35.30
N ASN A 343 2.54 10.26 -35.27
CA ASN A 343 3.72 10.32 -36.13
C ASN A 343 4.98 10.05 -35.29
N PRO A 344 5.63 8.88 -35.45
CA PRO A 344 6.81 8.53 -34.66
C PRO A 344 8.07 9.33 -35.04
N ALA A 345 8.11 9.94 -36.23
CA ALA A 345 9.25 10.75 -36.66
C ALA A 345 9.30 12.10 -35.91
N THR A 346 8.16 12.77 -35.79
CA THR A 346 8.02 14.05 -35.08
C THR A 346 7.73 13.86 -33.58
N GLY A 347 7.20 12.71 -33.19
CA GLY A 347 6.77 12.43 -31.81
C GLY A 347 5.43 13.07 -31.43
N CYS A 348 4.71 13.61 -32.41
CA CYS A 348 3.40 14.22 -32.24
C CYS A 348 2.27 13.21 -32.42
N GLN A 349 1.11 13.53 -31.84
CA GLN A 349 -0.12 12.77 -31.99
C GLN A 349 -1.28 13.75 -32.08
N LYS A 350 -2.28 13.41 -32.89
CA LYS A 350 -3.51 14.19 -33.04
C LYS A 350 -4.70 13.26 -33.04
N LEU A 351 -5.75 13.71 -32.36
CA LEU A 351 -7.03 13.02 -32.28
C LEU A 351 -8.00 13.74 -33.22
N ILE A 352 -8.67 12.97 -34.08
CA ILE A 352 -9.58 13.48 -35.11
C ILE A 352 -10.89 12.71 -35.02
N GLU A 353 -12.00 13.42 -35.03
CA GLU A 353 -13.34 12.87 -35.03
C GLU A 353 -13.82 12.66 -36.47
N ILE A 354 -14.45 11.51 -36.72
CA ILE A 354 -15.00 11.17 -38.04
C ILE A 354 -16.42 10.65 -37.86
N ASP A 355 -17.35 11.41 -38.42
CA ASP A 355 -18.79 11.12 -38.35
C ASP A 355 -19.25 10.30 -39.58
N ASP A 356 -18.57 10.43 -40.73
CA ASP A 356 -18.93 9.75 -41.97
C ASP A 356 -18.38 8.30 -42.01
N GLU A 357 -19.28 7.34 -41.87
CA GLU A 357 -18.96 5.91 -41.94
C GLU A 357 -18.28 5.52 -43.27
N ARG A 358 -18.55 6.21 -44.38
CA ARG A 358 -17.94 5.89 -45.69
C ARG A 358 -16.42 6.01 -45.66
N ARG A 359 -15.90 6.99 -44.91
CA ARG A 359 -14.46 7.21 -44.70
C ARG A 359 -13.82 6.09 -43.89
N LEU A 360 -14.59 5.50 -42.96
CA LEU A 360 -14.14 4.42 -42.08
C LEU A 360 -14.16 3.04 -42.75
N ARG A 361 -14.93 2.84 -43.82
CA ARG A 361 -15.01 1.56 -44.56
C ARG A 361 -13.66 1.03 -45.02
N GLY A 362 -12.71 1.90 -45.35
CA GLY A 362 -11.34 1.51 -45.72
C GLY A 362 -10.58 0.76 -44.61
N PHE A 363 -10.98 0.96 -43.35
CA PHE A 363 -10.39 0.34 -42.17
C PHE A 363 -11.12 -0.93 -41.72
N TYR A 364 -12.36 -1.15 -42.14
CA TYR A 364 -13.12 -2.35 -41.77
C TYR A 364 -12.51 -3.62 -42.37
N ASP A 365 -12.65 -4.73 -41.64
CA ASP A 365 -12.04 -6.03 -41.93
C ASP A 365 -10.52 -6.04 -42.05
N LYS A 366 -9.87 -4.92 -41.72
CA LYS A 366 -8.42 -4.84 -41.57
C LYS A 366 -8.02 -5.33 -40.19
N ARG A 367 -6.83 -5.91 -40.12
CA ARG A 367 -6.22 -6.40 -38.88
C ARG A 367 -5.27 -5.36 -38.33
N MET A 368 -5.12 -5.35 -37.01
CA MET A 368 -4.03 -4.62 -36.37
C MET A 368 -2.67 -5.03 -36.96
N SER A 369 -1.81 -4.03 -37.12
CA SER A 369 -0.53 -4.01 -37.83
C SER A 369 -0.60 -4.03 -39.36
N GLN A 370 -1.78 -4.03 -39.98
CA GLN A 370 -1.90 -3.82 -41.43
C GLN A 370 -1.75 -2.33 -41.79
N GLU A 371 -1.21 -2.12 -42.98
CA GLU A 371 -1.10 -0.81 -43.62
C GLU A 371 -2.35 -0.53 -44.45
N VAL A 372 -2.89 0.67 -44.31
CA VAL A 372 -4.11 1.14 -44.95
C VAL A 372 -3.81 2.53 -45.54
N PRO A 373 -4.16 2.77 -46.81
CA PRO A 373 -4.03 4.10 -47.41
C PRO A 373 -4.97 5.09 -46.73
N GLY A 374 -4.48 6.32 -46.51
CA GLY A 374 -5.22 7.42 -45.90
C GLY A 374 -6.18 8.14 -46.84
N ASP A 375 -6.13 7.85 -48.14
CA ASP A 375 -6.87 8.58 -49.19
C ASP A 375 -8.39 8.59 -48.96
N ALA A 376 -8.94 7.58 -48.28
CA ALA A 376 -10.37 7.47 -47.98
C ALA A 376 -10.84 8.40 -46.85
N LEU A 377 -9.93 8.95 -46.03
CA LEU A 377 -10.28 9.80 -44.89
C LEU A 377 -10.56 11.26 -45.29
N GLY A 378 -9.95 11.72 -46.39
CA GLY A 378 -10.09 13.09 -46.90
C GLY A 378 -8.86 13.51 -47.72
N ASP A 379 -8.98 14.62 -48.44
CA ASP A 379 -7.92 15.14 -49.32
C ASP A 379 -6.63 15.49 -48.56
N GLU A 380 -6.76 15.91 -47.30
CA GLU A 380 -5.63 16.21 -46.39
C GLU A 380 -4.78 14.98 -46.04
N PHE A 381 -5.35 13.78 -46.15
CA PHE A 381 -4.65 12.51 -45.90
C PHE A 381 -4.20 11.80 -47.18
N LYS A 382 -4.28 12.49 -48.33
CA LYS A 382 -3.88 11.92 -49.60
C LYS A 382 -2.39 11.57 -49.63
N GLY A 383 -2.09 10.34 -50.05
CA GLY A 383 -0.74 9.79 -50.11
C GLY A 383 -0.16 9.35 -48.76
N TYR A 384 -0.88 9.55 -47.65
CA TYR A 384 -0.49 9.01 -46.36
C TYR A 384 -0.76 7.50 -46.29
N VAL A 385 0.15 6.77 -45.64
CA VAL A 385 -0.06 5.36 -45.31
C VAL A 385 -0.04 5.19 -43.81
N PHE A 386 -1.15 4.69 -43.27
CA PHE A 386 -1.33 4.44 -41.85
C PHE A 386 -1.20 2.96 -41.56
N ARG A 387 -0.51 2.64 -40.47
CA ARG A 387 -0.55 1.30 -39.87
C ARG A 387 -1.48 1.31 -38.67
N ILE A 388 -2.44 0.39 -38.65
CA ILE A 388 -3.34 0.22 -37.50
C ILE A 388 -2.53 -0.32 -36.33
N SER A 389 -2.30 0.47 -35.28
CA SER A 389 -1.52 0.03 -34.11
C SER A 389 -2.36 -0.58 -33.00
N GLY A 390 -3.66 -0.25 -32.96
CA GLY A 390 -4.55 -0.68 -31.88
C GLY A 390 -5.89 0.03 -31.93
N GLY A 391 -6.65 -0.07 -30.84
CA GLY A 391 -7.93 0.59 -30.70
C GLY A 391 -8.65 0.15 -29.44
N ASN A 392 -9.77 0.79 -29.16
CA ASN A 392 -10.64 0.52 -28.03
C ASN A 392 -12.09 0.36 -28.51
N ASP A 393 -12.76 -0.67 -28.00
CA ASP A 393 -14.20 -0.87 -28.15
C ASP A 393 -14.97 0.29 -27.45
N LYS A 394 -16.24 0.53 -27.83
CA LYS A 394 -17.13 1.50 -27.19
C LYS A 394 -17.20 1.37 -25.66
N GLN A 395 -17.01 0.17 -25.12
CA GLN A 395 -16.95 -0.07 -23.67
C GLN A 395 -15.55 0.06 -23.05
N GLY A 396 -14.57 0.55 -23.80
CA GLY A 396 -13.19 0.79 -23.35
C GLY A 396 -12.27 -0.43 -23.37
N PHE A 397 -12.75 -1.61 -23.80
CA PHE A 397 -11.89 -2.80 -23.90
C PHE A 397 -10.87 -2.65 -25.04
N PRO A 398 -9.56 -2.84 -24.77
CA PRO A 398 -8.54 -2.68 -25.79
C PRO A 398 -8.51 -3.85 -26.76
N MET A 399 -8.17 -3.56 -28.02
CA MET A 399 -7.86 -4.57 -29.03
C MET A 399 -6.56 -5.32 -28.67
N LYS A 400 -6.51 -6.62 -28.95
CA LYS A 400 -5.33 -7.45 -28.72
C LYS A 400 -4.85 -8.12 -30.01
N GLN A 401 -3.59 -7.88 -30.38
CA GLN A 401 -2.97 -8.54 -31.52
C GLN A 401 -3.00 -10.07 -31.39
N GLY A 402 -3.32 -10.75 -32.50
CA GLY A 402 -3.38 -12.21 -32.60
C GLY A 402 -4.74 -12.82 -32.26
N VAL A 403 -5.71 -12.04 -31.79
CA VAL A 403 -7.09 -12.50 -31.60
C VAL A 403 -7.86 -12.25 -32.89
N LEU A 404 -7.93 -13.24 -33.78
CA LEU A 404 -8.47 -13.13 -35.15
C LEU A 404 -10.00 -13.09 -35.22
N LEU A 405 -10.64 -12.34 -34.34
CA LEU A 405 -12.08 -12.15 -34.29
C LEU A 405 -12.37 -10.64 -34.30
N PRO A 406 -13.52 -10.20 -34.82
CA PRO A 406 -13.93 -8.81 -34.68
C PRO A 406 -14.41 -8.54 -33.25
N HIS A 407 -15.20 -9.43 -32.65
CA HIS A 407 -15.86 -9.23 -31.36
C HIS A 407 -14.95 -9.47 -30.13
N ARG A 408 -15.51 -9.29 -28.93
CA ARG A 408 -14.80 -9.45 -27.65
C ARG A 408 -14.71 -10.91 -27.19
N VAL A 409 -13.56 -11.27 -26.63
CA VAL A 409 -13.30 -12.61 -26.07
C VAL A 409 -12.67 -12.53 -24.69
N ARG A 410 -12.81 -13.58 -23.88
CA ARG A 410 -12.21 -13.68 -22.55
C ARG A 410 -10.97 -14.58 -22.56
N LEU A 411 -9.80 -13.98 -22.40
CA LEU A 411 -8.52 -14.70 -22.36
C LEU A 411 -7.94 -14.74 -20.95
N LEU A 412 -7.25 -15.82 -20.62
CA LEU A 412 -6.44 -15.94 -19.41
C LEU A 412 -5.05 -15.31 -19.66
N LEU A 413 -4.85 -14.08 -19.19
CA LEU A 413 -3.62 -13.30 -19.44
C LEU A 413 -2.60 -13.46 -18.31
N SER A 414 -1.32 -13.55 -18.66
CA SER A 414 -0.18 -13.66 -17.75
C SER A 414 0.72 -12.41 -17.82
N LYS A 415 1.78 -12.37 -17.02
CA LYS A 415 2.80 -11.31 -17.07
C LYS A 415 3.45 -11.24 -18.46
N GLY A 416 3.52 -10.03 -19.03
CA GLY A 416 4.12 -9.79 -20.34
C GLY A 416 3.12 -9.81 -21.49
N HIS A 417 1.91 -10.33 -21.29
CA HIS A 417 0.84 -10.19 -22.27
C HIS A 417 0.33 -8.73 -22.29
N SER A 418 0.05 -8.21 -23.49
CA SER A 418 -0.67 -6.94 -23.65
C SER A 418 -2.06 -6.98 -22.99
N CYS A 419 -2.60 -5.80 -22.64
CA CYS A 419 -3.92 -5.59 -22.02
C CYS A 419 -4.06 -6.05 -20.55
N TYR A 420 -2.97 -6.52 -19.93
CA TYR A 420 -2.94 -6.90 -18.52
C TYR A 420 -1.64 -6.52 -17.83
N ARG A 421 -1.76 -5.92 -16.64
CA ARG A 421 -0.65 -5.66 -15.73
C ARG A 421 -0.89 -6.46 -14.45
N PRO A 422 -0.12 -7.52 -14.18
CA PRO A 422 -0.29 -8.34 -12.98
C PRO A 422 -0.01 -7.52 -11.73
N ARG A 423 -0.74 -7.80 -10.64
CA ARG A 423 -0.55 -7.17 -9.33
C ARG A 423 0.38 -8.01 -8.46
N ARG A 424 0.34 -9.34 -8.64
CA ARG A 424 1.22 -10.29 -7.96
C ARG A 424 2.07 -11.07 -8.97
N THR A 425 3.27 -11.49 -8.55
CA THR A 425 4.14 -12.37 -9.36
C THR A 425 3.47 -13.72 -9.57
N GLY A 426 3.46 -14.22 -10.80
CA GLY A 426 2.81 -15.48 -11.16
C GLY A 426 1.29 -15.39 -11.38
N GLU A 427 0.67 -14.24 -11.07
CA GLU A 427 -0.77 -14.04 -11.26
C GLU A 427 -1.16 -14.16 -12.74
N ARG A 428 -2.21 -14.95 -13.00
CA ARG A 428 -2.92 -15.00 -14.28
C ARG A 428 -4.36 -14.58 -14.04
N LYS A 429 -4.91 -13.73 -14.92
CA LYS A 429 -6.29 -13.25 -14.78
C LYS A 429 -7.06 -13.37 -16.08
N ARG A 430 -8.28 -13.91 -15.99
CA ARG A 430 -9.20 -13.98 -17.14
C ARG A 430 -9.83 -12.61 -17.37
N LYS A 431 -9.46 -11.95 -18.47
CA LYS A 431 -9.96 -10.62 -18.85
C LYS A 431 -10.61 -10.64 -20.23
N SER A 432 -11.65 -9.82 -20.39
CA SER A 432 -12.23 -9.53 -21.70
C SER A 432 -11.30 -8.60 -22.49
N VAL A 433 -11.07 -8.93 -23.75
CA VAL A 433 -10.30 -8.13 -24.72
C VAL A 433 -11.06 -8.09 -26.05
N ARG A 434 -10.93 -6.99 -26.80
CA ARG A 434 -11.46 -6.91 -28.17
C ARG A 434 -10.49 -7.63 -29.10
N GLY A 435 -11.02 -8.27 -30.14
CA GLY A 435 -10.19 -8.90 -31.15
C GLY A 435 -9.40 -7.89 -32.00
N CYS A 436 -8.56 -8.37 -32.91
CA CYS A 436 -7.65 -7.56 -33.70
C CYS A 436 -8.24 -7.08 -35.04
N ILE A 437 -9.41 -7.58 -35.44
CA ILE A 437 -10.09 -7.17 -36.66
C ILE A 437 -10.91 -5.91 -36.34
N VAL A 438 -10.75 -4.88 -37.17
CA VAL A 438 -11.46 -3.61 -37.05
C VAL A 438 -12.91 -3.77 -37.54
N SER A 439 -13.85 -3.28 -36.74
CA SER A 439 -15.28 -3.22 -37.09
C SER A 439 -15.90 -1.96 -36.49
N SER A 440 -17.16 -1.68 -36.84
CA SER A 440 -17.97 -0.53 -36.38
C SER A 440 -18.16 -0.40 -34.86
N ASP A 441 -17.90 -1.43 -34.06
CA ASP A 441 -18.10 -1.38 -32.60
C ASP A 441 -16.94 -0.70 -31.85
N LEU A 442 -15.98 -0.14 -32.57
CA LEU A 442 -14.87 0.61 -31.97
C LEU A 442 -15.29 2.04 -31.70
N ALA A 443 -14.85 2.59 -30.57
CA ALA A 443 -14.96 4.02 -30.30
C ALA A 443 -13.70 4.78 -30.74
N VAL A 444 -12.52 4.13 -30.60
CA VAL A 444 -11.24 4.75 -30.96
C VAL A 444 -10.41 3.76 -31.76
N LEU A 445 -9.89 4.21 -32.91
CA LEU A 445 -8.88 3.49 -33.67
C LEU A 445 -7.54 4.22 -33.54
N SER A 446 -6.47 3.48 -33.22
CA SER A 446 -5.13 4.04 -33.11
C SER A 446 -4.32 3.73 -34.37
N LEU A 447 -3.85 4.77 -35.02
CA LEU A 447 -3.12 4.74 -36.28
C LEU A 447 -1.70 5.30 -36.09
N VAL A 448 -0.75 4.75 -36.83
CA VAL A 448 0.64 5.22 -36.87
C VAL A 448 1.01 5.55 -38.31
N VAL A 449 1.51 6.75 -38.56
CA VAL A 449 2.02 7.15 -39.88
C VAL A 449 3.26 6.33 -40.21
N VAL A 450 3.23 5.60 -41.33
CA VAL A 450 4.39 4.88 -41.89
C VAL A 450 5.02 5.70 -43.01
N LYS A 451 4.20 6.25 -43.90
CA LYS A 451 4.61 7.13 -45.00
C LYS A 451 3.83 8.44 -44.89
N GLN A 452 4.55 9.55 -44.89
CA GLN A 452 3.97 10.90 -44.94
C GLN A 452 3.48 11.18 -46.37
N GLY A 453 2.30 11.78 -46.49
CA GLY A 453 1.72 12.22 -47.76
C GLY A 453 2.28 13.56 -48.24
N GLU A 454 1.58 14.17 -49.20
CA GLU A 454 2.05 15.39 -49.88
C GLU A 454 1.76 16.66 -49.06
N GLN A 455 0.61 16.73 -48.39
CA GLN A 455 0.20 17.89 -47.59
C GLN A 455 0.55 17.67 -46.12
N ASP A 456 1.03 18.71 -45.44
CA ASP A 456 1.30 18.67 -44.01
C ASP A 456 -0.01 18.83 -43.20
N ILE A 457 -0.12 18.06 -42.11
CA ILE A 457 -1.28 18.04 -41.22
C ILE A 457 -0.98 18.85 -39.97
N PRO A 458 -1.83 19.86 -39.65
CA PRO A 458 -1.59 20.75 -38.53
C PRO A 458 -1.58 20.02 -37.20
N GLY A 459 -0.50 20.18 -36.45
CA GLY A 459 -0.28 19.56 -35.14
C GLY A 459 0.27 18.12 -35.16
N LEU A 460 0.47 17.52 -36.35
CA LEU A 460 1.05 16.18 -36.48
C LEU A 460 2.42 16.19 -37.16
N THR A 461 2.53 16.86 -38.31
CA THR A 461 3.77 16.96 -39.11
C THR A 461 4.51 18.28 -38.88
N ASP A 462 3.79 19.36 -38.57
CA ASP A 462 4.35 20.72 -38.50
C ASP A 462 5.33 20.92 -37.33
N ILE A 463 5.04 20.30 -36.19
CA ILE A 463 5.79 20.48 -34.95
C ILE A 463 6.55 19.19 -34.64
N ALA A 464 7.81 19.30 -34.24
CA ALA A 464 8.60 18.18 -33.74
C ALA A 464 8.78 18.29 -32.22
N VAL A 465 8.30 17.28 -31.48
CA VAL A 465 8.47 17.22 -30.03
C VAL A 465 9.83 16.63 -29.69
N PRO A 466 10.72 17.37 -29.00
CA PRO A 466 12.05 16.87 -28.67
C PRO A 466 11.99 15.73 -27.66
N LYS A 467 12.91 14.77 -27.80
CA LYS A 467 13.03 13.64 -26.86
C LYS A 467 13.35 14.15 -25.45
N ARG A 468 12.50 13.80 -24.48
CA ARG A 468 12.60 14.26 -23.09
C ARG A 468 13.91 13.89 -22.38
N LEU A 469 14.48 12.73 -22.68
CA LEU A 469 15.66 12.19 -21.99
C LEU A 469 16.71 11.69 -22.97
N GLY A 470 17.97 12.05 -22.69
CA GLY A 470 19.13 11.51 -23.38
C GLY A 470 19.59 10.14 -22.86
N PRO A 471 20.60 9.53 -23.51
CA PRO A 471 21.16 8.25 -23.08
C PRO A 471 21.88 8.34 -21.73
N LYS A 472 21.59 7.41 -20.80
CA LYS A 472 22.23 7.34 -19.46
C LYS A 472 23.43 6.38 -19.36
N ARG A 473 23.49 5.36 -20.23
CA ARG A 473 24.52 4.31 -20.17
C ARG A 473 25.71 4.71 -21.03
N ALA A 474 26.94 4.54 -20.54
CA ALA A 474 28.17 4.93 -21.24
C ALA A 474 28.24 4.43 -22.69
N SER A 475 27.91 3.15 -22.92
CA SER A 475 27.91 2.58 -24.29
C SER A 475 26.84 3.18 -25.21
N LYS A 476 25.68 3.59 -24.67
CA LYS A 476 24.64 4.26 -25.48
C LYS A 476 25.01 5.70 -25.80
N ILE A 477 25.71 6.39 -24.90
CA ILE A 477 26.25 7.74 -25.16
C ILE A 477 27.27 7.69 -26.29
N ARG A 478 28.20 6.71 -26.25
CA ARG A 478 29.19 6.52 -27.32
C ARG A 478 28.54 6.28 -28.67
N LYS A 479 27.57 5.36 -28.73
CA LYS A 479 26.81 5.09 -29.97
C LYS A 479 26.01 6.30 -30.46
N PHE A 480 25.48 7.12 -29.56
CA PHE A 480 24.66 8.27 -29.94
C PHE A 480 25.47 9.37 -30.62
N PHE A 481 26.71 9.60 -30.19
CA PHE A 481 27.62 10.61 -30.75
C PHE A 481 28.71 10.01 -31.66
N ASN A 482 28.59 8.72 -32.01
CA ASN A 482 29.61 7.99 -32.78
C ASN A 482 31.04 8.12 -32.22
N LEU A 483 31.19 8.10 -30.90
CA LEU A 483 32.48 8.24 -30.21
C LEU A 483 33.28 6.93 -30.21
N SER A 484 34.60 7.06 -30.15
CA SER A 484 35.52 5.95 -29.95
C SER A 484 35.50 5.45 -28.49
N HIS A 485 36.17 4.31 -28.25
CA HIS A 485 36.29 3.79 -26.89
C HIS A 485 37.24 4.63 -26.00
N ALA A 486 38.18 5.36 -26.60
CA ALA A 486 39.14 6.19 -25.88
C ALA A 486 38.49 7.48 -25.35
N ASP A 487 37.41 7.94 -25.99
CA ASP A 487 36.80 9.22 -25.66
C ASP A 487 36.11 9.23 -24.28
N ASP A 488 36.29 10.35 -23.57
CA ASP A 488 35.66 10.59 -22.28
C ASP A 488 34.20 10.99 -22.45
N VAL A 489 33.32 10.03 -22.16
CA VAL A 489 31.86 10.17 -22.24
C VAL A 489 31.28 11.21 -21.28
N ARG A 490 32.01 11.66 -20.25
CA ARG A 490 31.50 12.62 -19.25
C ARG A 490 31.17 13.97 -19.86
N LYS A 491 31.93 14.39 -20.86
CA LYS A 491 31.77 15.68 -21.55
C LYS A 491 30.53 15.69 -22.44
N TYR A 492 30.16 14.54 -22.99
CA TYR A 492 29.06 14.38 -23.94
C TYR A 492 27.70 14.06 -23.29
N VAL A 493 27.59 14.15 -21.95
CA VAL A 493 26.31 13.93 -21.27
C VAL A 493 25.40 15.14 -21.48
N ILE A 494 24.25 14.92 -22.10
CA ILE A 494 23.22 15.95 -22.28
C ILE A 494 22.74 16.44 -20.91
N ARG A 495 22.81 17.76 -20.73
CA ARG A 495 22.36 18.45 -19.52
C ARG A 495 21.09 19.22 -19.83
N ARG A 496 20.18 19.29 -18.85
CA ARG A 496 18.97 20.11 -18.93
C ARG A 496 19.06 21.26 -17.95
N GLU A 497 18.89 22.47 -18.42
CA GLU A 497 18.77 23.64 -17.56
C GLU A 497 17.41 23.62 -16.85
N VAL A 498 17.42 23.86 -15.55
CA VAL A 498 16.21 23.91 -14.73
C VAL A 498 16.09 25.31 -14.15
N GLN A 499 15.06 26.02 -14.59
CA GLN A 499 14.64 27.27 -13.99
C GLN A 499 13.96 26.97 -12.64
N PRO A 500 14.50 27.46 -11.52
CA PRO A 500 13.87 27.28 -10.22
C PRO A 500 12.55 28.07 -10.13
N LYS A 501 11.59 27.58 -9.33
CA LYS A 501 10.30 28.27 -9.14
C LYS A 501 10.42 29.63 -8.44
N ASN A 502 11.46 29.82 -7.63
CA ASN A 502 11.72 31.12 -7.00
C ASN A 502 12.59 31.95 -7.96
N PRO A 503 12.12 33.13 -8.42
CA PRO A 503 12.82 33.96 -9.40
C PRO A 503 14.20 34.47 -8.91
N GLU A 504 14.46 34.49 -7.61
CA GLU A 504 15.75 34.91 -7.04
C GLU A 504 16.85 33.85 -7.20
N LYS A 505 16.48 32.58 -7.40
CA LYS A 505 17.46 31.48 -7.50
C LYS A 505 18.00 31.39 -8.92
N LYS A 506 19.32 31.27 -9.04
CA LYS A 506 19.98 31.12 -10.34
C LYS A 506 19.58 29.80 -11.04
N PRO A 507 19.45 29.79 -12.37
CA PRO A 507 19.25 28.56 -13.15
C PRO A 507 20.40 27.58 -12.91
N TYR A 508 20.10 26.28 -12.87
CA TYR A 508 21.13 25.25 -12.72
C TYR A 508 20.90 24.07 -13.65
N THR A 509 21.99 23.39 -14.02
CA THR A 509 21.95 22.29 -14.98
C THR A 509 21.89 20.94 -14.29
N LYS A 510 20.98 20.06 -14.74
CA LYS A 510 20.87 18.67 -14.28
C LYS A 510 21.38 17.72 -15.36
N ALA A 511 22.16 16.73 -14.93
CA ALA A 511 22.65 15.64 -15.79
C ALA A 511 22.43 14.28 -15.13
N PRO A 512 22.16 13.21 -15.91
CA PRO A 512 22.07 11.87 -15.36
C PRO A 512 23.44 11.35 -14.91
N LYS A 513 23.47 10.61 -13.81
CA LYS A 513 24.64 9.81 -13.43
C LYS A 513 24.87 8.71 -14.49
N ILE A 514 26.04 8.74 -15.12
CA ILE A 514 26.41 7.77 -16.16
C ILE A 514 26.50 6.37 -15.54
N GLN A 515 25.74 5.43 -16.09
CA GLN A 515 25.81 4.03 -15.67
C GLN A 515 26.83 3.26 -16.50
N ARG A 516 27.50 2.30 -15.86
CA ARG A 516 28.54 1.43 -16.48
C ARG A 516 29.75 2.20 -17.01
N LEU A 517 30.08 3.31 -16.36
CA LEU A 517 31.36 3.99 -16.56
C LEU A 517 32.45 3.25 -15.78
N VAL A 518 33.60 3.02 -16.41
CA VAL A 518 34.77 2.48 -15.72
C VAL A 518 35.38 3.60 -14.88
N THR A 519 35.46 3.39 -13.56
CA THR A 519 36.06 4.34 -12.60
C THR A 519 37.18 3.66 -11.80
N PRO A 520 38.14 4.43 -11.24
CA PRO A 520 39.20 3.86 -10.40
C PRO A 520 38.67 2.97 -9.27
N ALA A 521 37.55 3.37 -8.64
CA ALA A 521 36.88 2.56 -7.62
C ALA A 521 36.38 1.20 -8.15
N THR A 522 35.83 1.15 -9.38
CA THR A 522 35.42 -0.13 -9.99
C THR A 522 36.62 -1.05 -10.26
N LEU A 523 37.75 -0.48 -10.69
CA LEU A 523 38.99 -1.22 -10.91
C LEU A 523 39.58 -1.72 -9.59
N GLN A 524 39.58 -0.88 -8.54
CA GLN A 524 40.03 -1.25 -7.19
C GLN A 524 39.20 -2.41 -6.63
N ARG A 525 37.85 -2.34 -6.71
CA ARG A 525 36.96 -3.43 -6.27
C ARG A 525 37.24 -4.73 -7.03
N LYS A 526 37.52 -4.65 -8.33
CA LYS A 526 37.91 -5.81 -9.14
C LYS A 526 39.24 -6.41 -8.65
N ARG A 527 40.27 -5.57 -8.46
CA ARG A 527 41.59 -5.98 -7.93
C ARG A 527 41.47 -6.60 -6.55
N HIS A 528 40.72 -5.98 -5.65
CA HIS A 528 40.47 -6.46 -4.29
C HIS A 528 39.80 -7.85 -4.28
N ARG A 529 38.76 -8.06 -5.10
CA ARG A 529 38.11 -9.37 -5.23
C ARG A 529 39.07 -10.46 -5.70
N VAL A 530 39.92 -10.14 -6.68
CA VAL A 530 40.95 -11.07 -7.16
C VAL A 530 41.99 -11.35 -6.07
N ALA A 531 42.42 -10.33 -5.33
CA ALA A 531 43.36 -10.48 -4.22
C ALA A 531 42.80 -11.37 -3.09
N ILE A 532 41.51 -11.20 -2.73
CA ILE A 532 40.84 -12.09 -1.76
C ILE A 532 40.80 -13.53 -2.26
N LYS A 533 40.43 -13.76 -3.53
CA LYS A 533 40.39 -15.11 -4.11
C LYS A 533 41.76 -15.77 -4.02
N ARG A 534 42.82 -15.02 -4.34
CA ARG A 534 44.21 -15.49 -4.24
C ARG A 534 44.60 -15.81 -2.80
N ARG A 535 44.36 -14.90 -1.85
CA ARG A 535 44.66 -15.09 -0.43
C ARG A 535 43.95 -16.31 0.16
N ARG A 536 42.69 -16.54 -0.20
CA ARG A 536 41.94 -17.74 0.23
C ARG A 536 42.55 -19.03 -0.31
N ALA A 537 42.98 -19.03 -1.57
CA ALA A 537 43.64 -20.19 -2.17
C ALA A 537 45.02 -20.46 -1.53
N GLU A 538 45.79 -19.42 -1.23
CA GLU A 538 47.09 -19.52 -0.53
C GLU A 538 46.89 -20.06 0.89
N ALA A 539 45.98 -19.47 1.68
CA ALA A 539 45.68 -19.95 3.03
C ALA A 539 45.17 -21.41 3.06
N SER A 540 44.37 -21.81 2.07
CA SER A 540 43.91 -23.21 1.95
C SER A 540 45.07 -24.16 1.68
N LYS A 541 46.04 -23.77 0.85
CA LYS A 541 47.24 -24.58 0.57
C LYS A 541 48.14 -24.68 1.80
N GLU A 542 48.31 -23.58 2.53
CA GLU A 542 49.08 -23.55 3.77
C GLU A 542 48.46 -24.46 4.83
N ALA A 543 47.14 -24.36 5.05
CA ALA A 543 46.42 -25.21 5.99
C ALA A 543 46.48 -26.71 5.61
N GLU A 544 46.39 -27.02 4.31
CA GLU A 544 46.56 -28.40 3.82
C GLU A 544 47.97 -28.92 4.09
N ALA A 545 49.00 -28.09 3.87
CA ALA A 545 50.39 -28.45 4.14
C ALA A 545 50.62 -28.68 5.64
N GLU A 546 50.10 -27.80 6.50
CA GLU A 546 50.17 -27.93 7.95
C GLU A 546 49.46 -29.20 8.44
N TYR A 547 48.26 -29.47 7.93
CA TYR A 547 47.51 -30.68 8.25
C TYR A 547 48.23 -31.97 7.81
N LYS A 548 48.86 -31.96 6.63
CA LYS A 548 49.69 -33.08 6.15
C LYS A 548 50.88 -33.34 7.08
N GLN A 549 51.55 -32.29 7.56
CA GLN A 549 52.63 -32.41 8.53
C GLN A 549 52.13 -32.99 9.86
N LEU A 550 50.97 -32.52 10.36
CA LEU A 550 50.35 -33.03 11.57
C LEU A 550 49.98 -34.52 11.45
N LEU A 551 49.40 -34.93 10.32
CA LEU A 551 49.09 -36.33 10.02
C LEU A 551 50.36 -37.19 10.00
N ALA A 552 51.41 -36.73 9.30
CA ALA A 552 52.68 -37.45 9.26
C ALA A 552 53.27 -37.65 10.67
N LYS A 553 53.20 -36.63 11.53
CA LYS A 553 53.62 -36.71 12.94
C LYS A 553 52.82 -37.75 13.72
N ARG A 554 51.48 -37.74 13.62
CA ARG A 554 50.63 -38.73 14.31
C ARG A 554 50.83 -40.17 13.81
N VAL A 555 51.04 -40.34 12.51
CA VAL A 555 51.37 -41.66 11.92
C VAL A 555 52.72 -42.16 12.43
N LYS A 556 53.71 -41.26 12.58
CA LYS A 556 54.99 -41.62 13.18
C LYS A 556 54.85 -42.03 14.64
N GLU A 557 54.19 -41.22 15.47
CA GLU A 557 53.96 -41.53 16.89
C GLU A 557 53.22 -42.85 17.12
N THR A 558 52.22 -43.15 16.29
CA THR A 558 51.48 -44.43 16.35
C THR A 558 52.35 -45.63 15.93
N LYS A 559 53.19 -45.47 14.89
CA LYS A 559 54.19 -46.48 14.52
C LYS A 559 55.20 -46.73 15.63
N ASP A 560 55.72 -45.67 16.24
CA ASP A 560 56.70 -45.75 17.34
C ASP A 560 56.09 -46.45 18.56
N LYS A 561 54.86 -46.10 18.97
CA LYS A 561 54.11 -46.81 20.04
C LYS A 561 53.89 -48.29 19.73
N LYS A 562 53.57 -48.62 18.47
CA LYS A 562 53.38 -50.03 18.05
C LYS A 562 54.69 -50.81 18.08
N LEU A 563 55.80 -50.17 17.69
CA LEU A 563 57.14 -50.75 17.76
C LEU A 563 57.56 -50.96 19.22
N GLU A 564 57.31 -49.99 20.09
CA GLU A 564 57.58 -50.08 21.53
C GLU A 564 56.79 -51.24 22.16
N ARG A 565 55.48 -51.35 21.89
CA ARG A 565 54.66 -52.50 22.33
C ARG A 565 55.16 -53.85 21.81
N ARG A 566 55.70 -53.90 20.59
CA ARG A 566 56.32 -55.13 20.06
C ARG A 566 57.62 -55.46 20.80
N ARG A 567 58.46 -54.47 21.09
CA ARG A 567 59.71 -54.65 21.83
C ARG A 567 59.46 -55.12 23.26
N THR A 568 58.51 -54.51 23.96
CA THR A 568 58.16 -54.90 25.33
C THR A 568 57.56 -56.30 25.38
N SER A 569 56.67 -56.66 24.44
CA SER A 569 56.10 -58.02 24.38
C SER A 569 57.11 -59.09 23.96
N SER A 570 58.08 -58.78 23.09
CA SER A 570 59.19 -59.70 22.79
C SER A 570 60.12 -59.92 24.00
N MET A 571 60.43 -58.85 24.75
CA MET A 571 61.25 -58.93 25.96
C MET A 571 60.56 -59.74 27.08
N GLN A 572 59.24 -59.57 27.25
CA GLN A 572 58.48 -60.37 28.22
C GLN A 572 58.45 -61.86 27.85
N LYS A 573 58.30 -62.19 26.55
CA LYS A 573 58.36 -63.58 26.08
C LYS A 573 59.73 -64.24 26.27
N SER A 574 60.83 -63.51 26.03
CA SER A 574 62.18 -64.03 26.26
C SER A 574 62.54 -64.18 27.74
N ALA A 575 61.84 -63.48 28.64
CA ALA A 575 62.03 -63.61 30.08
C ALA A 575 61.16 -64.71 30.73
N SER A 576 60.22 -65.29 29.96
CA SER A 576 59.28 -66.32 30.43
C SER A 576 59.47 -67.69 29.74
N ALA A 577 60.45 -67.81 28.85
CA ALA A 577 60.99 -69.05 28.31
C ALA A 577 62.36 -69.30 28.96
#